data_AF-A0A3D4WYD2-F1
#
_entry.id   AF-A0A3D4WYD2-F1
#
_cell.length_a   1.000
_cell.length_b   1.000
_cell.length_c   1.000
_cell.angle_alpha   90.00
_cell.angle_beta   90.00
_cell.angle_gamma   90.00
#
_symmetry.space_group_name_H-M   'P 1'
#
loop_
_entity.id
_entity.type
_entity.pdbx_description
1 polymer ?
#
loop_
_entity_poly.entity_id
_entity_poly.type
_entity_poly.pdbx_seq_one_letter_code
_entity_poly.pdbx_strand_id
1 'polypeptide(L)'
;MHDGQYLWLISNVPANPTITSLLAAQPNLPAAAAQLIAVDIGQALSALHAADLAHGDVNGGTVILSPEGRALLVECGYAHALAGTTPGPGHDVTGWTTLVRSLAAASGNDALLSKAADDAERIGGSAGLNTALEKLTASATQVPGYGERSALALLASLAPVHTTPVAAPVAPSTPESVTVKLPSPDGAPSLSSAATAPLGDAPTISPEELATRLGKRNEEVLRLGRGVAQAPPPQQVPAAPTWQTPTATYQETRRPAKPWRRRIISILSGATTVVILAVVGWFVVQRLTPLEVTGVAVGIAQPLPANACDTQVDVVGTITSNGGGGAFTYRWVRSDGATTSIFTESVSFGRDVTQVHLLWKFSGKGTIKAKATLQILTPRALESSTDFTYTCK
;
A
#
# COMPACT_ATOMS: atom_id res chain seq x y z
N MET A 1 -8.99 -8.65 -11.66
CA MET A 1 -10.18 -9.51 -11.82
C MET A 1 -11.23 -9.03 -10.83
N HIS A 2 -12.49 -8.85 -11.22
CA HIS A 2 -13.53 -8.21 -10.40
C HIS A 2 -14.71 -9.16 -10.23
N ASP A 3 -15.02 -9.55 -8.99
CA ASP A 3 -16.14 -10.47 -8.67
C ASP A 3 -17.27 -9.78 -7.89
N GLY A 4 -17.55 -8.51 -8.22
CA GLY A 4 -18.64 -7.75 -7.60
C GLY A 4 -18.37 -7.24 -6.19
N GLN A 5 -17.49 -7.89 -5.41
CA GLN A 5 -17.15 -7.51 -4.03
C GLN A 5 -15.64 -7.38 -3.76
N TYR A 6 -14.79 -7.92 -4.62
CA TYR A 6 -13.34 -7.92 -4.44
C TYR A 6 -12.60 -7.51 -5.71
N LEU A 7 -11.63 -6.61 -5.54
CA LEU A 7 -10.69 -6.22 -6.59
C LEU A 7 -9.38 -6.98 -6.37
N TRP A 8 -9.04 -7.83 -7.33
CA TRP A 8 -7.79 -8.57 -7.31
C TRP A 8 -6.77 -7.93 -8.25
N LEU A 9 -5.66 -7.47 -7.67
CA LEU A 9 -4.45 -7.01 -8.36
C LEU A 9 -3.40 -8.12 -8.30
N ILE A 10 -3.06 -8.69 -9.46
CA ILE A 10 -2.02 -9.70 -9.58
C ILE A 10 -0.75 -8.99 -10.02
N SER A 11 0.27 -9.03 -9.16
CA SER A 11 1.59 -8.48 -9.38
C SER A 11 2.57 -9.60 -9.72
N ASN A 12 3.53 -9.34 -10.59
CA ASN A 12 4.64 -10.26 -10.89
C ASN A 12 5.78 -10.18 -9.85
N VAL A 13 5.70 -9.26 -8.90
CA VAL A 13 6.65 -9.11 -7.79
C VAL A 13 5.94 -9.41 -6.47
N PRO A 14 6.52 -10.27 -5.61
CA PRO A 14 5.98 -10.50 -4.27
C PRO A 14 5.96 -9.20 -3.46
N ALA A 15 4.87 -8.94 -2.74
CA ALA A 15 4.68 -7.72 -1.96
C ALA A 15 5.52 -7.65 -0.66
N ASN A 16 6.49 -8.55 -0.49
CA ASN A 16 7.33 -8.66 0.70
C ASN A 16 8.77 -9.05 0.32
N PRO A 17 9.77 -8.64 1.12
CA PRO A 17 9.63 -7.85 2.35
C PRO A 17 9.44 -6.35 2.07
N THR A 18 8.62 -5.69 2.89
CA THR A 18 8.50 -4.22 2.92
C THR A 18 9.64 -3.62 3.75
N ILE A 19 10.02 -2.37 3.50
CA ILE A 19 11.04 -1.66 4.31
C ILE A 19 10.62 -1.58 5.78
N THR A 20 9.33 -1.39 6.08
CA THR A 20 8.82 -1.42 7.46
C THR A 20 9.11 -2.77 8.13
N SER A 21 8.78 -3.88 7.46
CA SER A 21 9.04 -5.22 8.00
C SER A 21 10.54 -5.50 8.15
N LEU A 22 11.34 -4.98 7.21
CA LEU A 22 12.77 -5.15 7.20
C LEU A 22 13.42 -4.38 8.35
N LEU A 23 13.08 -3.12 8.57
CA LEU A 23 13.62 -2.31 9.66
C LEU A 23 13.21 -2.84 11.04
N ALA A 24 12.02 -3.45 11.13
CA ALA A 24 11.59 -4.14 12.34
C ALA A 24 12.43 -5.39 12.63
N ALA A 25 12.80 -6.16 11.59
CA ALA A 25 13.64 -7.35 11.74
C ALA A 25 15.14 -7.03 11.88
N GLN A 26 15.61 -6.00 11.19
CA GLN A 26 16.99 -5.56 11.14
C GLN A 26 17.06 -4.02 11.21
N PRO A 27 17.26 -3.45 12.42
CA PRO A 27 17.23 -1.99 12.61
C PRO A 27 18.48 -1.30 12.05
N ASN A 28 19.55 -2.04 11.76
CA ASN A 28 20.81 -1.50 11.24
C ASN A 28 21.01 -1.88 9.77
N LEU A 29 20.96 -0.87 8.89
CA LEU A 29 21.17 -0.99 7.45
C LEU A 29 22.58 -0.50 7.06
N PRO A 30 23.24 -1.16 6.09
CA PRO A 30 24.41 -0.58 5.44
C PRO A 30 24.05 0.77 4.78
N ALA A 31 24.92 1.78 4.94
CA ALA A 31 24.70 3.11 4.36
C ALA A 31 24.47 3.07 2.83
N ALA A 32 25.23 2.24 2.12
CA ALA A 32 25.05 2.01 0.68
C ALA A 32 23.65 1.49 0.33
N ALA A 33 23.10 0.56 1.13
CA ALA A 33 21.77 0.01 0.91
C ALA A 33 20.69 1.06 1.16
N ALA A 34 20.81 1.82 2.25
CA ALA A 34 19.89 2.92 2.58
C ALA A 34 19.85 4.00 1.46
N GLN A 35 21.02 4.37 0.94
CA GLN A 35 21.11 5.33 -0.17
C GLN A 35 20.57 4.77 -1.48
N LEU A 36 20.81 3.50 -1.80
CA LEU A 36 20.23 2.86 -2.99
C LEU A 36 18.70 2.83 -2.92
N ILE A 37 18.12 2.52 -1.76
CA ILE A 37 16.66 2.54 -1.58
C ILE A 37 16.13 3.97 -1.78
N ALA A 38 16.75 4.97 -1.16
CA ALA A 38 16.36 6.37 -1.30
C ALA A 38 16.38 6.83 -2.77
N VAL A 39 17.42 6.46 -3.51
CA VAL A 39 17.59 6.80 -4.94
C VAL A 39 16.60 6.07 -5.83
N ASP A 40 16.44 4.74 -5.68
CA ASP A 40 15.51 3.95 -6.48
C ASP A 40 14.07 4.49 -6.36
N ILE A 41 13.61 4.77 -5.13
CA ILE A 41 12.27 5.30 -4.89
C ILE A 41 12.14 6.75 -5.35
N GLY A 42 13.16 7.57 -5.14
CA GLY A 42 13.15 8.94 -5.65
C GLY A 42 13.07 8.98 -7.18
N GLN A 43 13.79 8.11 -7.88
CA GLN A 43 13.74 8.00 -9.33
C GLN A 43 12.36 7.53 -9.82
N ALA A 44 11.75 6.56 -9.13
CA ALA A 44 10.39 6.11 -9.45
C ALA A 44 9.37 7.26 -9.32
N LEU A 45 9.45 8.03 -8.23
CA LEU A 45 8.58 9.20 -8.01
C LEU A 45 8.84 10.31 -9.03
N SER A 46 10.10 10.59 -9.37
CA SER A 46 10.45 11.57 -10.41
C SER A 46 9.86 11.18 -11.77
N ALA A 47 9.91 9.88 -12.11
CA ALA A 47 9.29 9.36 -13.33
C ALA A 47 7.76 9.47 -13.32
N LEU A 48 7.11 9.20 -12.18
CA LEU A 48 5.66 9.40 -12.02
C LEU A 48 5.29 10.88 -12.20
N HIS A 49 6.02 11.79 -11.55
CA HIS A 49 5.75 13.22 -11.62
C HIS A 49 5.98 13.77 -13.04
N ALA A 50 6.97 13.25 -13.76
CA ALA A 50 7.21 13.60 -15.16
C ALA A 50 6.08 13.10 -16.10
N ALA A 51 5.30 12.12 -15.67
CA ALA A 51 4.11 11.63 -16.36
C ALA A 51 2.81 12.24 -15.83
N ASP A 52 2.88 13.33 -15.04
CA ASP A 52 1.75 13.97 -14.36
C ASP A 52 0.96 13.03 -13.43
N LEU A 53 1.63 11.99 -12.91
CA LEU A 53 1.10 11.06 -11.93
C LEU A 53 1.74 11.29 -10.56
N ALA A 54 1.04 10.91 -9.50
CA ALA A 54 1.58 10.87 -8.15
C ALA A 54 1.22 9.54 -7.49
N HIS A 55 2.12 9.05 -6.64
CA HIS A 55 1.94 7.78 -5.94
C HIS A 55 0.84 7.85 -4.89
N GLY A 56 0.84 8.92 -4.08
CA GLY A 56 -0.19 9.20 -3.10
C GLY A 56 -0.05 8.49 -1.76
N ASP A 57 0.75 7.44 -1.63
CA ASP A 57 1.01 6.83 -0.32
C ASP A 57 2.43 6.30 -0.16
N VAL A 58 3.42 7.20 -0.22
CA VAL A 58 4.84 6.81 -0.11
C VAL A 58 5.21 6.60 1.36
N ASN A 59 5.47 5.37 1.76
CA ASN A 59 5.88 5.01 3.11
C ASN A 59 6.66 3.68 3.14
N GLY A 60 7.21 3.28 4.28
CA GLY A 60 8.00 2.04 4.38
C GLY A 60 7.21 0.74 4.11
N GLY A 61 5.88 0.79 4.19
CA GLY A 61 4.99 -0.33 3.84
C GLY A 61 4.70 -0.45 2.35
N THR A 62 4.82 0.65 1.59
CA THR A 62 4.61 0.67 0.13
C THR A 62 5.91 0.55 -0.67
N VAL A 63 7.04 0.33 0.03
CA VAL A 63 8.34 0.06 -0.58
C VAL A 63 8.77 -1.36 -0.26
N ILE A 64 9.00 -2.15 -1.30
CA ILE A 64 9.44 -3.55 -1.22
C ILE A 64 10.85 -3.73 -1.78
N LEU A 65 11.57 -4.75 -1.30
CA LEU A 65 12.83 -5.17 -1.91
C LEU A 65 12.62 -6.37 -2.82
N SER A 66 13.04 -6.24 -4.08
CA SER A 66 12.99 -7.34 -5.03
C SER A 66 14.14 -8.33 -4.81
N PRO A 67 13.98 -9.62 -5.20
CA PRO A 67 15.07 -10.60 -5.13
C PRO A 67 16.32 -10.20 -5.93
N GLU A 68 16.15 -9.35 -6.95
CA GLU A 68 17.25 -8.80 -7.77
C GLU A 68 17.96 -7.61 -7.10
N GLY A 69 17.57 -7.22 -5.89
CA GLY A 69 18.20 -6.15 -5.12
C GLY A 69 17.79 -4.73 -5.53
N ARG A 70 16.54 -4.55 -5.95
CA ARG A 70 15.96 -3.21 -6.23
C ARG A 70 14.91 -2.85 -5.20
N ALA A 71 14.81 -1.57 -4.86
CA ALA A 71 13.65 -1.06 -4.13
C ALA A 71 12.55 -0.72 -5.15
N LEU A 72 11.34 -1.21 -4.92
CA LEU A 72 10.19 -1.00 -5.79
C LEU A 72 9.06 -0.36 -4.99
N LEU A 73 8.39 0.59 -5.64
CA LEU A 73 7.22 1.26 -5.10
C LEU A 73 5.96 0.49 -5.56
N VAL A 74 5.12 0.10 -4.62
CA VAL A 74 3.89 -0.66 -4.87
C VAL A 74 2.66 0.10 -4.38
N GLU A 75 1.47 -0.31 -4.82
CA GLU A 75 0.18 0.26 -4.38
C GLU A 75 -0.09 1.72 -4.81
N CYS A 76 0.47 2.11 -5.95
CA CYS A 76 0.31 3.45 -6.52
C CYS A 76 -1.16 3.87 -6.66
N GLY A 77 -1.50 4.99 -6.03
CA GLY A 77 -2.80 5.67 -6.14
C GLY A 77 -3.96 4.95 -5.43
N TYR A 78 -3.74 3.81 -4.78
CA TYR A 78 -4.82 2.98 -4.25
C TYR A 78 -5.62 3.69 -3.15
N ALA A 79 -4.95 4.24 -2.14
CA ALA A 79 -5.61 4.93 -1.03
C ALA A 79 -6.41 6.16 -1.49
N HIS A 80 -5.85 6.94 -2.43
CA HIS A 80 -6.51 8.12 -2.96
C HIS A 80 -7.67 7.79 -3.90
N ALA A 81 -7.56 6.72 -4.70
CA ALA A 81 -8.65 6.20 -5.50
C ALA A 81 -9.83 5.76 -4.63
N LEU A 82 -9.57 5.07 -3.51
CA LEU A 82 -10.61 4.72 -2.54
C LEU A 82 -11.24 5.94 -1.86
N ALA A 83 -10.45 7.00 -1.63
CA ALA A 83 -10.91 8.24 -1.03
C ALA A 83 -11.55 9.24 -2.02
N GLY A 84 -11.58 8.93 -3.32
CA GLY A 84 -12.07 9.85 -4.36
C GLY A 84 -11.25 11.14 -4.49
N THR A 85 -9.95 11.08 -4.18
CA THR A 85 -9.03 12.23 -4.23
C THR A 85 -7.91 11.97 -5.23
N THR A 86 -7.22 13.03 -5.66
CA THR A 86 -6.04 12.92 -6.52
C THR A 86 -4.79 13.30 -5.74
N PRO A 87 -3.79 12.42 -5.62
CA PRO A 87 -2.55 12.76 -4.98
C PRO A 87 -1.77 13.77 -5.82
N GLY A 88 -0.94 14.58 -5.17
CA GLY A 88 -0.06 15.53 -5.84
C GLY A 88 1.41 15.27 -5.47
N PRO A 89 2.36 15.78 -6.28
CA PRO A 89 3.80 15.59 -6.04
C PRO A 89 4.29 15.99 -4.64
N GLY A 90 3.68 17.00 -4.03
CA GLY A 90 4.02 17.42 -2.67
C GLY A 90 3.74 16.35 -1.60
N HIS A 91 2.70 15.54 -1.79
CA HIS A 91 2.38 14.45 -0.87
C HIS A 91 3.44 13.35 -0.95
N ASP A 92 3.81 12.96 -2.18
CA ASP A 92 4.87 11.97 -2.42
C ASP A 92 6.22 12.39 -1.86
N VAL A 93 6.58 13.66 -2.04
CA VAL A 93 7.85 14.20 -1.53
C VAL A 93 7.87 14.15 0.00
N THR A 94 6.74 14.46 0.65
CA THR A 94 6.62 14.37 2.12
C THR A 94 6.76 12.92 2.61
N GLY A 95 6.16 11.97 1.90
CA GLY A 95 6.32 10.54 2.20
C GLY A 95 7.76 10.06 1.98
N TRP A 96 8.38 10.49 0.87
CA TRP A 96 9.78 10.19 0.56
C TRP A 96 10.75 10.77 1.59
N THR A 97 10.59 12.02 2.02
CA THR A 97 11.47 12.61 3.06
C THR A 97 11.35 11.86 4.39
N THR A 98 10.14 11.44 4.75
CA THR A 98 9.89 10.62 5.95
C THR A 98 10.59 9.26 5.86
N LEU A 99 10.49 8.59 4.70
CA LEU A 99 11.19 7.35 4.42
C LEU A 99 12.73 7.53 4.46
N VAL A 100 13.25 8.58 3.83
CA VAL A 100 14.70 8.84 3.82
C VAL A 100 15.23 9.10 5.23
N ARG A 101 14.46 9.77 6.09
CA ARG A 101 14.82 9.97 7.50
C ARG A 101 14.84 8.65 8.29
N SER A 102 13.89 7.74 8.05
CA SER A 102 13.93 6.43 8.72
C SER A 102 15.12 5.60 8.25
N LEU A 103 15.45 5.65 6.95
CA LEU A 103 16.64 5.02 6.39
C LEU A 103 17.93 5.63 6.97
N ALA A 104 18.00 6.96 7.11
CA ALA A 104 19.15 7.65 7.72
C ALA A 104 19.36 7.21 9.17
N ALA A 105 18.28 7.10 9.96
CA ALA A 105 18.35 6.60 11.33
C ALA A 105 18.84 5.15 11.37
N ALA A 106 18.32 4.29 10.48
CA ALA A 106 18.71 2.89 10.38
C ALA A 106 20.15 2.68 9.90
N SER A 107 20.76 3.65 9.21
CA SER A 107 22.15 3.56 8.73
C SER A 107 23.14 4.36 9.58
N GLY A 108 22.84 4.56 10.87
CA GLY A 108 23.74 5.22 11.81
C GLY A 108 23.67 6.75 11.81
N ASN A 109 22.49 7.32 11.53
CA ASN A 109 22.24 8.75 11.37
C ASN A 109 23.04 9.36 10.20
N ASP A 110 22.87 8.77 9.01
CA ASP A 110 23.55 9.22 7.80
C ASP A 110 23.20 10.70 7.50
N ALA A 111 24.21 11.56 7.59
CA ALA A 111 24.09 13.00 7.41
C ALA A 111 23.76 13.38 5.96
N LEU A 112 24.17 12.56 4.98
CA LEU A 112 23.87 12.79 3.57
C LEU A 112 22.39 12.57 3.30
N LEU A 113 21.83 11.46 3.79
CA LEU A 113 20.41 11.16 3.66
C LEU A 113 19.55 12.21 4.40
N SER A 114 19.94 12.56 5.63
CA SER A 114 19.23 13.58 6.42
C SER A 114 19.21 14.93 5.69
N LYS A 115 20.36 15.37 5.16
CA LYS A 115 20.47 16.62 4.40
C LYS A 115 19.67 16.59 3.10
N ALA A 116 19.66 15.46 2.39
CA ALA A 116 18.88 15.30 1.17
C ALA A 116 17.37 15.41 1.44
N ALA A 117 16.89 14.80 2.53
CA ALA A 117 15.49 14.93 2.96
C ALA A 117 15.14 16.38 3.32
N ASP A 118 16.00 17.07 4.07
CA ASP A 118 15.78 18.47 4.46
C ASP A 118 15.77 19.41 3.25
N ASP A 119 16.65 19.19 2.28
CA ASP A 119 16.69 19.95 1.03
C ASP A 119 15.44 19.71 0.17
N ALA A 120 14.98 18.45 0.06
CA ALA A 120 13.76 18.12 -0.66
C ALA A 120 12.53 18.77 -0.03
N GLU A 121 12.40 18.72 1.29
CA GLU A 121 11.30 19.35 2.03
C GLU A 121 11.32 20.88 1.88
N ARG A 122 12.50 21.50 2.03
CA ARG A 122 12.66 22.96 1.92
C ARG A 122 12.28 23.49 0.54
N ILE A 123 12.63 22.77 -0.52
CA ILE A 123 12.34 23.19 -1.90
C ILE A 123 10.91 22.82 -2.28
N GLY A 124 10.44 21.64 -1.83
CA GLY A 124 9.09 21.14 -2.07
C GLY A 124 8.86 20.60 -3.49
N GLY A 125 7.85 19.74 -3.62
CA GLY A 125 7.41 19.17 -4.89
C GLY A 125 8.51 18.43 -5.67
N SER A 126 8.28 18.27 -6.98
CA SER A 126 9.20 17.54 -7.86
C SER A 126 10.57 18.21 -7.98
N ALA A 127 10.64 19.54 -7.85
CA ALA A 127 11.90 20.28 -7.87
C ALA A 127 12.79 19.92 -6.66
N GLY A 128 12.20 19.79 -5.48
CA GLY A 128 12.91 19.37 -4.27
C GLY A 128 13.41 17.93 -4.38
N LEU A 129 12.56 17.02 -4.86
CA LEU A 129 12.93 15.64 -5.13
C LEU A 129 14.12 15.53 -6.09
N ASN A 130 14.05 16.21 -7.23
CA ASN A 130 15.10 16.17 -8.24
C ASN A 130 16.42 16.74 -7.73
N THR A 131 16.37 17.84 -6.97
CA THR A 131 17.56 18.42 -6.32
C THR A 131 18.20 17.45 -5.32
N ALA A 132 17.38 16.74 -4.55
CA ALA A 132 17.87 15.75 -3.61
C ALA A 132 18.46 14.52 -4.33
N LEU A 133 17.82 14.04 -5.39
CA LEU A 133 18.34 12.94 -6.21
C LEU A 133 19.67 13.27 -6.86
N GLU A 134 19.84 14.48 -7.39
CA GLU A 134 21.11 14.94 -7.95
C GLU A 134 22.23 14.86 -6.90
N LYS A 135 21.97 15.29 -5.67
CA LYS A 135 22.94 15.20 -4.56
C LYS A 135 23.23 13.75 -4.17
N LEU A 136 22.20 12.93 -4.00
CA LEU A 136 22.36 11.53 -3.61
C LEU A 136 23.12 10.74 -4.68
N THR A 137 22.86 11.01 -5.96
CA THR A 137 23.56 10.35 -7.08
C THR A 137 24.97 10.91 -7.29
N ALA A 138 25.22 12.19 -7.08
CA ALA A 138 26.57 12.77 -7.15
C ALA A 138 27.49 12.21 -6.05
N SER A 139 26.94 11.92 -4.87
CA SER A 139 27.68 11.31 -3.76
C SER A 139 27.74 9.78 -3.81
N ALA A 140 27.12 9.14 -4.80
CA ALA A 140 27.14 7.70 -5.01
C ALA A 140 28.56 7.10 -4.92
N THR A 141 29.55 7.74 -5.56
CA THR A 141 30.92 7.25 -5.62
C THR A 141 31.68 7.38 -4.29
N GLN A 142 31.11 8.08 -3.31
CA GLN A 142 31.73 8.33 -2.00
C GLN A 142 31.27 7.32 -0.94
N VAL A 143 30.21 6.56 -1.21
CA VAL A 143 29.67 5.58 -0.27
C VAL A 143 30.20 4.18 -0.61
N PRO A 144 31.02 3.55 0.26
CA PRO A 144 31.57 2.23 -0.01
C PRO A 144 30.47 1.18 -0.22
N GLY A 145 30.58 0.39 -1.29
CA GLY A 145 29.58 -0.62 -1.68
C GLY A 145 28.34 -0.05 -2.39
N TYR A 146 28.29 1.25 -2.69
CA TYR A 146 27.23 1.82 -3.51
C TYR A 146 27.25 1.25 -4.93
N GLY A 147 26.07 0.84 -5.42
CA GLY A 147 25.91 0.17 -6.72
C GLY A 147 25.94 -1.36 -6.64
N GLU A 148 26.39 -1.93 -5.53
CA GLU A 148 26.30 -3.37 -5.28
C GLU A 148 24.88 -3.74 -4.87
N ARG A 149 24.10 -4.27 -5.82
CA ARG A 149 22.73 -4.73 -5.61
C ARG A 149 22.64 -5.99 -4.73
N SER A 150 23.77 -6.69 -4.55
CA SER A 150 23.91 -7.89 -3.71
C SER A 150 23.51 -7.66 -2.27
N ALA A 151 23.81 -6.48 -1.69
CA ALA A 151 23.41 -6.15 -0.33
C ALA A 151 21.88 -6.08 -0.18
N LEU A 152 21.19 -5.48 -1.15
CA LEU A 152 19.72 -5.42 -1.17
C LEU A 152 19.09 -6.79 -1.44
N ALA A 153 19.68 -7.59 -2.33
CA ALA A 153 19.23 -8.96 -2.59
C ALA A 153 19.38 -9.85 -1.34
N LEU A 154 20.50 -9.73 -0.63
CA LEU A 154 20.74 -10.43 0.63
C LEU A 154 19.71 -10.00 1.69
N LEU A 155 19.50 -8.69 1.85
CA LEU A 155 18.48 -8.14 2.73
C LEU A 155 17.07 -8.64 2.41
N ALA A 156 16.72 -8.73 1.12
CA ALA A 156 15.45 -9.32 0.67
C ALA A 156 15.31 -10.80 1.06
N SER A 157 16.42 -11.56 1.02
CA SER A 157 16.44 -12.98 1.38
C SER A 157 16.44 -13.26 2.89
N LEU A 158 16.93 -12.33 3.70
CA LEU A 158 17.06 -12.47 5.15
C LEU A 158 15.82 -12.02 5.91
N ALA A 159 14.97 -11.20 5.29
CA ALA A 159 13.77 -10.72 5.94
C ALA A 159 12.82 -11.90 6.22
N PRO A 160 12.27 -12.00 7.44
CA PRO A 160 11.28 -13.01 7.74
C PRO A 160 10.11 -12.81 6.77
N VAL A 161 9.85 -13.82 5.92
CA VAL A 161 8.56 -13.91 5.25
C VAL A 161 7.57 -14.10 6.38
N HIS A 162 6.91 -13.02 6.81
CA HIS A 162 5.67 -13.15 7.54
C HIS A 162 4.68 -13.77 6.57
N THR A 163 4.72 -15.09 6.47
CA THR A 163 3.53 -15.88 6.19
C THR A 163 2.66 -15.81 7.44
N THR A 164 2.18 -14.62 7.80
CA THR A 164 0.75 -14.60 8.08
C THR A 164 0.16 -15.09 6.76
N PRO A 165 -0.52 -16.23 6.71
CA PRO A 165 -1.40 -16.45 5.60
C PRO A 165 -2.28 -15.21 5.65
N VAL A 166 -2.13 -14.31 4.66
CA VAL A 166 -3.34 -13.80 4.04
C VAL A 166 -4.03 -15.10 3.72
N ALA A 167 -5.02 -15.47 4.54
CA ALA A 167 -5.98 -16.44 4.11
C ALA A 167 -6.39 -15.86 2.77
N ALA A 168 -5.91 -16.48 1.68
CA ALA A 168 -6.54 -16.28 0.40
C ALA A 168 -8.02 -16.35 0.76
N PRO A 169 -8.86 -15.33 0.49
CA PRO A 169 -10.28 -15.53 0.65
C PRO A 169 -10.51 -16.84 -0.08
N VAL A 170 -10.96 -17.83 0.70
CA VAL A 170 -11.16 -19.18 0.22
C VAL A 170 -11.90 -18.96 -1.08
N ALA A 171 -11.23 -19.20 -2.21
CA ALA A 171 -11.89 -19.14 -3.50
C ALA A 171 -13.16 -19.92 -3.27
N PRO A 172 -14.36 -19.33 -3.45
CA PRO A 172 -15.60 -19.90 -2.93
C PRO A 172 -15.51 -21.36 -3.28
N SER A 173 -15.34 -22.20 -2.25
CA SER A 173 -15.27 -23.62 -2.46
C SER A 173 -16.51 -23.87 -3.25
N THR A 174 -16.34 -24.28 -4.51
CA THR A 174 -17.43 -24.59 -5.42
C THR A 174 -18.48 -25.25 -4.54
N PRO A 175 -19.65 -24.63 -4.30
CA PRO A 175 -20.54 -25.11 -3.27
C PRO A 175 -20.77 -26.56 -3.62
N GLU A 176 -20.32 -27.46 -2.73
CA GLU A 176 -20.46 -28.88 -2.95
C GLU A 176 -21.93 -29.07 -3.30
N SER A 177 -22.19 -29.44 -4.55
CA SER A 177 -23.47 -29.95 -4.95
C SER A 177 -23.58 -31.28 -4.25
N VAL A 178 -23.99 -31.27 -2.98
CA VAL A 178 -24.31 -32.47 -2.23
C VAL A 178 -25.57 -33.03 -2.85
N THR A 179 -25.35 -33.87 -3.86
CA THR A 179 -26.38 -34.70 -4.46
C THR A 179 -26.65 -35.81 -3.47
N VAL A 180 -27.85 -35.80 -2.88
CA VAL A 180 -28.32 -36.91 -2.06
C VAL A 180 -28.56 -38.11 -2.98
N LYS A 181 -27.77 -39.18 -2.82
CA LYS A 181 -28.04 -40.48 -3.44
C LYS A 181 -28.19 -41.55 -2.35
N LEU A 182 -29.37 -42.18 -2.31
CA LEU A 182 -29.71 -43.34 -1.47
C LEU A 182 -29.41 -44.67 -2.21
N PRO A 183 -29.30 -45.83 -1.52
CA PRO A 183 -28.26 -46.83 -1.81
C PRO A 183 -28.66 -48.15 -2.54
N SER A 184 -27.63 -48.77 -3.16
CA SER A 184 -27.32 -50.22 -3.36
C SER A 184 -28.16 -51.09 -4.33
N PRO A 185 -27.69 -52.30 -4.79
CA PRO A 185 -26.42 -53.03 -4.55
C PRO A 185 -25.69 -53.64 -5.79
N ASP A 186 -24.48 -54.17 -5.52
CA ASP A 186 -23.72 -55.29 -6.13
C ASP A 186 -23.06 -55.23 -7.53
N GLY A 187 -21.76 -55.58 -7.55
CA GLY A 187 -21.06 -56.15 -8.72
C GLY A 187 -19.63 -55.67 -8.98
N ALA A 188 -18.66 -56.09 -8.15
CA ALA A 188 -17.24 -56.17 -8.54
C ALA A 188 -16.97 -57.56 -9.21
N PRO A 189 -15.77 -57.90 -9.75
CA PRO A 189 -14.48 -57.17 -9.82
C PRO A 189 -13.72 -57.31 -11.18
N SER A 190 -12.60 -56.58 -11.37
CA SER A 190 -11.26 -57.14 -11.66
C SER A 190 -10.20 -56.13 -12.18
N LEU A 191 -9.12 -56.03 -11.38
CA LEU A 191 -7.66 -55.94 -11.65
C LEU A 191 -7.14 -55.58 -13.07
N SER A 192 -6.17 -54.65 -13.18
CA SER A 192 -4.72 -54.99 -13.36
C SER A 192 -3.79 -53.77 -13.63
N SER A 193 -2.72 -53.71 -12.83
CA SER A 193 -1.29 -53.37 -13.09
C SER A 193 -0.78 -52.11 -13.82
N ALA A 194 0.04 -51.36 -13.07
CA ALA A 194 1.40 -50.82 -13.32
C ALA A 194 1.82 -50.23 -14.68
N ALA A 195 2.39 -49.01 -14.66
CA ALA A 195 3.76 -48.72 -15.14
C ALA A 195 4.17 -47.25 -14.93
N THR A 196 5.39 -47.06 -14.45
CA THR A 196 6.14 -45.80 -14.35
C THR A 196 7.01 -45.59 -15.60
N ALA A 197 7.07 -44.35 -16.12
CA ALA A 197 8.15 -43.66 -16.87
C ALA A 197 7.62 -42.82 -18.06
N PRO A 198 8.39 -41.86 -18.64
CA PRO A 198 9.25 -40.82 -18.05
C PRO A 198 8.85 -39.39 -18.51
N LEU A 199 9.41 -38.36 -17.85
CA LEU A 199 9.35 -36.96 -18.30
C LEU A 199 10.15 -36.78 -19.61
N GLY A 200 9.50 -36.22 -20.63
CA GLY A 200 10.12 -35.82 -21.90
C GLY A 200 10.80 -34.46 -21.83
N ASP A 201 11.86 -34.34 -22.63
CA ASP A 201 12.80 -33.23 -22.77
C ASP A 201 12.16 -31.84 -23.01
N ALA A 202 12.61 -30.85 -22.25
CA ALA A 202 12.53 -29.43 -22.58
C ALA A 202 13.94 -28.92 -22.94
N PRO A 203 14.11 -28.07 -23.97
CA PRO A 203 15.43 -27.65 -24.42
C PRO A 203 16.08 -26.70 -23.41
N THR A 204 17.23 -27.10 -22.87
CA THR A 204 18.12 -26.26 -22.08
C THR A 204 18.81 -25.25 -23.01
N ILE A 205 18.44 -23.98 -22.91
CA ILE A 205 19.19 -22.89 -23.55
C ILE A 205 20.44 -22.62 -22.69
N SER A 206 21.62 -22.69 -23.29
CA SER A 206 22.90 -22.43 -22.62
C SER A 206 23.04 -20.94 -22.23
N PRO A 207 23.69 -20.62 -21.09
CA PRO A 207 23.99 -19.25 -20.68
C PRO A 207 24.70 -18.39 -21.75
N GLU A 208 25.50 -19.00 -22.64
CA GLU A 208 26.17 -18.31 -23.75
C GLU A 208 25.22 -17.85 -24.86
N GLU A 209 24.12 -18.59 -25.11
CA GLU A 209 23.09 -18.19 -26.06
C GLU A 209 22.26 -17.01 -25.54
N LEU A 210 22.05 -16.93 -24.22
CA LEU A 210 21.39 -15.80 -23.58
C LEU A 210 22.28 -14.54 -23.61
N ALA A 211 23.59 -14.69 -23.38
CA ALA A 211 24.56 -13.60 -23.48
C ALA A 211 24.68 -13.05 -24.90
N THR A 212 24.63 -13.91 -25.92
CA THR A 212 24.67 -13.49 -27.33
C THR A 212 23.40 -12.75 -27.76
N ARG A 213 22.22 -13.16 -27.24
CA ARG A 213 20.94 -12.47 -27.50
C ARG A 213 20.82 -11.12 -26.79
N LEU A 214 21.49 -10.95 -25.65
CA LEU A 214 21.58 -9.66 -24.93
C LEU A 214 22.66 -8.73 -25.53
N GLY A 215 23.77 -9.28 -26.02
CA GLY A 215 24.83 -8.51 -26.68
C GLY A 215 24.41 -7.87 -28.00
N LYS A 216 23.63 -8.59 -28.83
CA LYS A 216 23.15 -8.06 -30.13
C LYS A 216 22.13 -6.92 -30.02
N ARG A 217 21.54 -6.67 -28.85
CA ARG A 217 20.60 -5.56 -28.65
C ARG A 217 21.31 -4.23 -28.31
N ASN A 218 22.60 -4.27 -28.01
CA ASN A 218 23.40 -3.11 -27.60
C ASN A 218 24.32 -2.55 -28.69
N GLU A 219 24.32 -3.12 -29.90
CA GLU A 219 25.06 -2.61 -31.06
C GLU A 219 24.21 -1.78 -32.04
N GLU A 220 22.91 -1.63 -31.81
CA GLU A 220 22.09 -0.68 -32.57
C GLU A 220 22.07 0.70 -31.88
N VAL A 221 23.27 1.25 -31.73
CA VAL A 221 23.50 2.67 -31.49
C VAL A 221 23.22 3.41 -32.79
N LEU A 222 22.00 3.91 -32.95
CA LEU A 222 21.73 4.99 -33.89
C LEU A 222 22.26 6.30 -33.29
N ARG A 223 23.41 6.69 -33.83
CA ARG A 223 24.01 8.02 -33.78
C ARG A 223 23.00 9.12 -34.10
N LEU A 224 22.85 10.07 -33.18
CA LEU A 224 22.62 11.49 -33.46
C LEU A 224 23.70 12.19 -32.63
N GLY A 225 24.73 12.81 -33.21
CA GLY A 225 24.60 13.99 -34.06
C GLY A 225 25.25 15.15 -33.30
N ARG A 226 26.51 15.42 -33.64
CA ARG A 226 27.44 16.40 -33.08
C ARG A 226 26.89 17.83 -33.20
N GLY A 227 26.92 18.61 -32.12
CA GLY A 227 26.52 20.03 -32.12
C GLY A 227 26.87 20.74 -30.82
N VAL A 228 28.16 20.82 -30.51
CA VAL A 228 28.71 21.58 -29.38
C VAL A 228 28.74 23.06 -29.77
N ALA A 229 27.86 23.88 -29.18
CA ALA A 229 28.10 25.32 -29.10
C ALA A 229 28.86 25.59 -27.81
N GLN A 230 30.15 25.91 -27.94
CA GLN A 230 31.00 26.37 -26.86
C GLN A 230 30.41 27.65 -26.26
N ALA A 231 30.21 27.66 -24.94
CA ALA A 231 29.99 28.91 -24.21
C ALA A 231 31.24 29.80 -24.37
N PRO A 232 31.10 31.08 -24.71
CA PRO A 232 32.24 31.96 -24.89
C PRO A 232 33.01 32.13 -23.57
N PRO A 233 34.35 32.32 -23.63
CA PRO A 233 35.19 32.50 -22.45
C PRO A 233 34.77 33.76 -21.65
N PRO A 234 34.99 33.78 -20.32
CA PRO A 234 34.61 34.92 -19.49
C PRO A 234 35.32 36.17 -19.99
N GLN A 235 34.54 37.15 -20.46
CA GLN A 235 35.05 38.48 -20.75
C GLN A 235 35.54 39.10 -19.44
N GLN A 236 36.79 39.54 -19.46
CA GLN A 236 37.37 40.40 -18.44
C GLN A 236 36.50 41.65 -18.30
N VAL A 237 35.86 41.80 -17.15
CA VAL A 237 35.23 43.05 -16.74
C VAL A 237 36.36 44.08 -16.58
N PRO A 238 36.29 45.26 -17.23
CA PRO A 238 37.24 46.33 -16.97
C PRO A 238 37.18 46.72 -15.49
N ALA A 239 38.34 47.00 -14.90
CA ALA A 239 38.48 47.51 -13.56
C ALA A 239 37.48 48.64 -13.27
N ALA A 240 36.70 48.50 -12.21
CA ALA A 240 35.90 49.59 -11.68
C ALA A 240 36.84 50.75 -11.28
N PRO A 241 36.51 52.01 -11.59
CA PRO A 241 37.32 53.14 -11.16
C PRO A 241 37.31 53.25 -9.62
N THR A 242 38.50 53.45 -9.08
CA THR A 242 38.77 53.85 -7.70
C THR A 242 38.15 55.22 -7.42
N TRP A 243 36.91 55.23 -6.93
CA TRP A 243 36.31 56.41 -6.31
C TRP A 243 36.40 56.30 -4.78
N GLN A 244 37.36 57.04 -4.25
CA GLN A 244 37.33 57.84 -3.03
C GLN A 244 36.38 57.38 -1.91
N THR A 245 36.99 56.95 -0.80
CA THR A 245 36.38 56.82 0.53
C THR A 245 35.74 58.15 0.96
N PRO A 246 34.42 58.21 1.18
CA PRO A 246 33.84 59.21 2.07
C PRO A 246 34.00 58.66 3.48
N THR A 247 34.70 59.40 4.35
CA THR A 247 34.69 59.16 5.79
C THR A 247 33.30 59.46 6.32
N ALA A 248 32.36 58.52 6.17
CA ALA A 248 31.06 58.56 6.81
C ALA A 248 31.19 57.84 8.14
N THR A 249 31.27 58.61 9.23
CA THR A 249 31.03 58.12 10.58
C THR A 249 29.62 57.54 10.64
N TYR A 250 29.50 56.22 10.59
CA TYR A 250 28.27 55.52 10.91
C TYR A 250 27.99 55.69 12.41
N GLN A 251 27.14 56.66 12.76
CA GLN A 251 26.46 56.63 14.05
C GLN A 251 25.26 55.70 13.93
N GLU A 252 25.37 54.55 14.58
CA GLU A 252 24.30 53.58 14.74
C GLU A 252 23.22 54.17 15.67
N THR A 253 22.26 54.91 15.11
CA THR A 253 21.06 55.31 15.87
C THR A 253 20.18 54.07 16.09
N ARG A 254 20.38 53.39 17.22
CA ARG A 254 19.44 52.37 17.72
C ARG A 254 18.08 53.00 17.95
N ARG A 255 17.11 52.69 17.09
CA ARG A 255 15.69 52.97 17.36
C ARG A 255 15.21 52.06 18.51
N PRO A 256 14.57 52.58 19.56
CA PRO A 256 14.01 51.74 20.62
C PRO A 256 12.78 50.99 20.08
N ALA A 257 12.92 49.67 19.89
CA ALA A 257 11.79 48.83 19.51
C ALA A 257 10.84 48.66 20.71
N LYS A 258 9.63 49.20 20.58
CA LYS A 258 8.57 49.23 21.59
C LYS A 258 8.17 47.81 22.06
N PRO A 259 8.15 47.51 23.38
CA PRO A 259 8.04 46.15 23.91
C PRO A 259 6.66 45.49 23.81
N TRP A 260 5.63 46.21 23.37
CA TRP A 260 4.25 45.72 23.38
C TRP A 260 3.92 44.76 22.22
N ARG A 261 4.56 44.92 21.05
CA ARG A 261 4.35 44.04 19.88
C ARG A 261 4.85 42.61 20.08
N ARG A 262 5.85 42.39 20.96
CA ARG A 262 6.38 41.06 21.25
C ARG A 262 5.45 40.21 22.12
N ARG A 263 4.62 40.84 22.97
CA ARG A 263 3.66 40.12 23.83
C ARG A 263 2.45 39.60 23.05
N ILE A 264 2.00 40.32 22.02
CA ILE A 264 0.83 39.91 21.21
C ILE A 264 1.17 38.73 20.27
N ILE A 265 2.40 38.71 19.71
CA ILE A 265 2.85 37.62 18.82
C ILE A 265 3.10 36.31 19.60
N SER A 266 3.54 36.40 20.86
CA SER A 266 3.73 35.22 21.73
C SER A 266 2.42 34.52 22.12
N ILE A 267 1.32 35.27 22.26
CA ILE A 267 0.00 34.70 22.62
C ILE A 267 -0.63 34.00 21.39
N LEU A 268 -0.48 34.57 20.19
CA LEU A 268 -0.94 33.97 18.93
C LEU A 268 -0.16 32.70 18.57
N SER A 269 1.14 32.66 18.85
CA SER A 269 1.97 31.47 18.67
C SER A 269 1.54 30.34 19.61
N GLY A 270 1.35 30.63 20.90
CA GLY A 270 0.91 29.60 21.87
C GLY A 270 -0.47 29.02 21.56
N ALA A 271 -1.43 29.86 21.16
CA ALA A 271 -2.77 29.41 20.78
C ALA A 271 -2.72 28.48 19.55
N THR A 272 -1.89 28.80 18.56
CA THR A 272 -1.74 27.97 17.36
C THR A 272 -1.15 26.60 17.69
N THR A 273 -0.14 26.52 18.55
CA THR A 273 0.45 25.24 18.97
C THR A 273 -0.56 24.38 19.74
N VAL A 274 -1.36 24.99 20.62
CA VAL A 274 -2.42 24.27 21.35
C VAL A 274 -3.49 23.72 20.41
N VAL A 275 -3.89 24.49 19.39
CA VAL A 275 -4.85 24.04 18.37
C VAL A 275 -4.26 22.88 17.56
N ILE A 276 -3.00 22.97 17.13
CA ILE A 276 -2.33 21.88 16.40
C ILE A 276 -2.23 20.62 17.27
N LEU A 277 -1.82 20.74 18.54
CA LEU A 277 -1.77 19.61 19.47
C LEU A 277 -3.15 19.03 19.75
N ALA A 278 -4.19 19.85 19.82
CA ALA A 278 -5.56 19.38 19.96
C ALA A 278 -6.04 18.62 18.71
N VAL A 279 -5.73 19.10 17.51
CA VAL A 279 -6.06 18.44 16.24
C VAL A 279 -5.28 17.13 16.08
N VAL A 280 -3.98 17.13 16.37
CA VAL A 280 -3.14 15.92 16.35
C VAL A 280 -3.61 14.93 17.41
N GLY A 281 -3.89 15.39 18.63
CA GLY A 281 -4.43 14.56 19.70
C GLY A 281 -5.78 13.95 19.31
N TRP A 282 -6.68 14.74 18.73
CA TRP A 282 -7.95 14.27 18.18
C TRP A 282 -7.75 13.21 17.09
N PHE A 283 -6.84 13.45 16.14
CA PHE A 283 -6.54 12.50 15.06
C PHE A 283 -5.92 11.19 15.58
N VAL A 284 -5.03 11.28 16.56
CA VAL A 284 -4.42 10.12 17.23
C VAL A 284 -5.47 9.33 18.00
N VAL A 285 -6.36 10.01 18.74
CA VAL A 285 -7.47 9.35 19.44
C VAL A 285 -8.36 8.61 18.45
N GLN A 286 -8.73 9.22 17.33
CA GLN A 286 -9.53 8.56 16.30
C GLN A 286 -8.85 7.30 15.76
N ARG A 287 -7.56 7.36 15.45
CA ARG A 287 -6.76 6.23 14.94
C ARG A 287 -6.62 5.08 15.94
N LEU A 288 -6.64 5.37 17.24
CA LEU A 288 -6.46 4.40 18.32
C LEU A 288 -7.78 3.85 18.88
N THR A 289 -8.93 4.41 18.49
CA THR A 289 -10.24 3.88 18.88
C THR A 289 -10.44 2.49 18.27
N PRO A 290 -10.68 1.43 19.09
CA PRO A 290 -10.95 0.10 18.55
C PRO A 290 -12.27 0.09 17.78
N LEU A 291 -12.38 -0.82 16.81
CA LEU A 291 -13.63 -1.10 16.12
C LEU A 291 -14.74 -1.42 17.13
N GLU A 292 -15.87 -0.73 17.01
CA GLU A 292 -17.09 -1.01 17.75
C GLU A 292 -18.24 -1.18 16.77
N VAL A 293 -18.98 -2.27 16.91
CA VAL A 293 -20.20 -2.53 16.12
C VAL A 293 -21.38 -1.89 16.84
N THR A 294 -22.05 -0.95 16.18
CA THR A 294 -23.13 -0.12 16.75
C THR A 294 -24.51 -0.62 16.35
N GLY A 295 -24.64 -1.34 15.23
CA GLY A 295 -25.94 -1.81 14.73
C GLY A 295 -25.84 -2.93 13.71
N VAL A 296 -26.93 -3.68 13.58
CA VAL A 296 -27.07 -4.80 12.64
C VAL A 296 -28.49 -4.80 12.08
N ALA A 297 -28.60 -4.82 10.75
CA ALA A 297 -29.86 -4.99 10.03
C ALA A 297 -29.75 -6.16 9.06
N VAL A 298 -30.84 -6.89 8.82
CA VAL A 298 -30.86 -8.02 7.88
C VAL A 298 -32.04 -7.87 6.93
N GLY A 299 -31.81 -8.14 5.65
CA GLY A 299 -32.83 -8.14 4.61
C GLY A 299 -32.49 -9.11 3.48
N ILE A 300 -33.39 -9.23 2.51
CA ILE A 300 -33.14 -9.96 1.26
C ILE A 300 -32.71 -8.96 0.18
N ALA A 301 -31.70 -9.33 -0.62
CA ALA A 301 -31.17 -8.45 -1.67
C ALA A 301 -32.24 -8.10 -2.71
N GLN A 302 -33.10 -9.06 -3.02
CA GLN A 302 -34.17 -8.95 -4.01
C GLN A 302 -35.42 -9.68 -3.52
N PRO A 303 -36.64 -9.19 -3.84
CA PRO A 303 -37.87 -9.90 -3.56
C PRO A 303 -37.90 -11.25 -4.29
N LEU A 304 -38.37 -12.30 -3.61
CA LEU A 304 -38.53 -13.61 -4.24
C LEU A 304 -39.63 -13.56 -5.33
N PRO A 305 -39.39 -14.15 -6.52
CA PRO A 305 -40.43 -14.31 -7.52
C PRO A 305 -41.52 -15.27 -7.04
N ALA A 306 -42.78 -14.94 -7.30
CA ALA A 306 -43.90 -15.82 -6.95
C ALA A 306 -43.87 -17.10 -7.81
N ASN A 307 -43.86 -18.27 -7.15
CA ASN A 307 -43.87 -19.60 -7.77
C ASN A 307 -42.58 -20.02 -8.51
N ALA A 308 -41.46 -19.32 -8.30
CA ALA A 308 -40.18 -19.79 -8.81
C ALA A 308 -39.68 -21.00 -8.01
N CYS A 309 -39.32 -22.06 -8.72
CA CYS A 309 -38.76 -23.27 -8.11
C CYS A 309 -37.23 -23.24 -8.17
N ASP A 310 -36.58 -23.98 -7.27
CA ASP A 310 -35.13 -24.19 -7.26
C ASP A 310 -34.33 -22.86 -7.22
N THR A 311 -34.83 -21.91 -6.42
CA THR A 311 -34.30 -20.54 -6.34
C THR A 311 -33.26 -20.39 -5.24
N GLN A 312 -32.25 -19.56 -5.50
CA GLN A 312 -31.29 -19.12 -4.51
C GLN A 312 -31.65 -17.72 -4.01
N VAL A 313 -31.68 -17.54 -2.69
CA VAL A 313 -31.96 -16.27 -2.03
C VAL A 313 -30.66 -15.72 -1.46
N ASP A 314 -30.32 -14.50 -1.82
CA ASP A 314 -29.24 -13.74 -1.17
C ASP A 314 -29.80 -12.93 0.00
N VAL A 315 -29.43 -13.32 1.21
CA VAL A 315 -29.75 -12.61 2.44
C VAL A 315 -28.57 -11.72 2.79
N VAL A 316 -28.82 -10.42 2.92
CA VAL A 316 -27.80 -9.39 3.17
C VAL A 316 -27.93 -8.88 4.60
N GLY A 317 -26.86 -9.00 5.36
CA GLY A 317 -26.68 -8.35 6.64
C GLY A 317 -25.92 -7.04 6.47
N THR A 318 -26.48 -5.92 6.94
CA THR A 318 -25.82 -4.62 6.99
C THR A 318 -25.38 -4.34 8.43
N ILE A 319 -24.07 -4.26 8.64
CA ILE A 319 -23.45 -3.98 9.92
C ILE A 319 -23.02 -2.51 9.94
N THR A 320 -23.41 -1.76 10.97
CA THR A 320 -22.94 -0.39 11.20
C THR A 320 -21.92 -0.36 12.34
N SER A 321 -20.86 0.42 12.19
CA SER A 321 -19.74 0.53 13.14
C SER A 321 -19.42 1.99 13.48
N ASN A 322 -18.52 2.21 14.44
CA ASN A 322 -18.01 3.52 14.83
C ASN A 322 -16.93 4.09 13.87
N GLY A 323 -16.63 3.42 12.76
CA GLY A 323 -15.56 3.80 11.83
C GLY A 323 -14.14 3.49 12.31
N GLY A 324 -13.96 2.88 13.49
CA GLY A 324 -12.66 2.38 13.95
C GLY A 324 -12.17 1.21 13.10
N GLY A 325 -10.84 1.07 12.96
CA GLY A 325 -10.26 -0.08 12.28
C GLY A 325 -10.21 -1.31 13.21
N GLY A 326 -10.40 -2.51 12.66
CA GLY A 326 -10.32 -3.75 13.45
C GLY A 326 -10.98 -4.94 12.77
N ALA A 327 -11.32 -5.96 13.55
CA ALA A 327 -12.04 -7.13 13.07
C ALA A 327 -13.23 -7.45 13.97
N PHE A 328 -14.31 -7.95 13.37
CA PHE A 328 -15.47 -8.48 14.08
C PHE A 328 -15.72 -9.91 13.64
N THR A 329 -16.30 -10.72 14.54
CA THR A 329 -16.67 -12.10 14.21
C THR A 329 -18.17 -12.24 14.17
N TYR A 330 -18.67 -13.04 13.23
CA TYR A 330 -20.09 -13.23 13.03
C TYR A 330 -20.43 -14.65 12.56
N ARG A 331 -21.71 -15.01 12.65
CA ARG A 331 -22.25 -16.24 12.07
C ARG A 331 -23.70 -16.04 11.64
N TRP A 332 -24.14 -16.88 10.72
CA TRP A 332 -25.53 -16.96 10.29
C TRP A 332 -26.21 -18.19 10.90
N VAL A 333 -27.40 -18.00 11.46
CA VAL A 333 -28.28 -19.06 11.95
C VAL A 333 -29.52 -19.11 11.07
N ARG A 334 -29.82 -20.28 10.52
CA ARG A 334 -30.99 -20.52 9.65
C ARG A 334 -32.08 -21.26 10.41
N SER A 335 -33.34 -21.04 10.04
CA SER A 335 -34.50 -21.71 10.64
C SER A 335 -34.56 -23.23 10.43
N ASP A 336 -33.78 -23.78 9.49
CA ASP A 336 -33.65 -25.23 9.27
C ASP A 336 -32.64 -25.90 10.22
N GLY A 337 -32.12 -25.15 11.20
CA GLY A 337 -31.16 -25.63 12.18
C GLY A 337 -29.71 -25.59 11.69
N ALA A 338 -29.47 -25.26 10.41
CA ALA A 338 -28.12 -25.07 9.91
C ALA A 338 -27.53 -23.75 10.45
N THR A 339 -26.32 -23.81 10.99
CA THR A 339 -25.55 -22.64 11.40
C THR A 339 -24.27 -22.62 10.59
N THR A 340 -23.89 -21.45 10.08
CA THR A 340 -22.60 -21.33 9.37
C THR A 340 -21.44 -21.38 10.35
N SER A 341 -20.24 -21.64 9.83
CA SER A 341 -19.00 -21.39 10.56
C SER A 341 -18.94 -19.95 11.06
N ILE A 342 -18.11 -19.73 12.09
CA ILE A 342 -17.79 -18.38 12.53
C ILE A 342 -16.86 -17.75 11.49
N PHE A 343 -17.27 -16.61 10.97
CA PHE A 343 -16.50 -15.80 10.05
C PHE A 343 -15.85 -14.64 10.79
N THR A 344 -14.66 -14.25 10.35
CA THR A 344 -13.93 -13.07 10.84
C THR A 344 -13.83 -12.08 9.70
N GLU A 345 -14.41 -10.91 9.88
CA GLU A 345 -14.37 -9.83 8.89
C GLU A 345 -13.47 -8.70 9.39
N SER A 346 -12.59 -8.21 8.51
CA SER A 346 -11.70 -7.08 8.82
C SER A 346 -12.22 -5.79 8.21
N VAL A 347 -12.33 -4.75 9.04
CA VAL A 347 -12.84 -3.43 8.67
C VAL A 347 -11.70 -2.43 8.71
N SER A 348 -11.48 -1.75 7.58
CA SER A 348 -10.53 -0.65 7.48
C SER A 348 -11.03 0.58 8.24
N PHE A 349 -10.10 1.36 8.78
CA PHE A 349 -10.42 2.64 9.41
C PHE A 349 -11.22 3.56 8.47
N GLY A 350 -12.23 4.24 9.00
CA GLY A 350 -13.12 5.14 8.26
C GLY A 350 -14.31 4.47 7.58
N ARG A 351 -14.42 3.12 7.61
CA ARG A 351 -15.60 2.39 7.10
C ARG A 351 -16.59 2.14 8.24
N ASP A 352 -17.76 2.76 8.13
CA ASP A 352 -18.86 2.70 9.10
C ASP A 352 -19.99 1.73 8.70
N VAL A 353 -20.01 1.25 7.45
CA VAL A 353 -20.97 0.27 6.94
C VAL A 353 -20.26 -0.90 6.25
N THR A 354 -20.60 -2.12 6.65
CA THR A 354 -20.10 -3.37 6.05
C THR A 354 -21.27 -4.32 5.76
N GLN A 355 -21.25 -4.98 4.60
CA GLN A 355 -22.29 -5.94 4.22
C GLN A 355 -21.72 -7.36 4.21
N VAL A 356 -22.52 -8.31 4.72
CA VAL A 356 -22.22 -9.74 4.70
C VAL A 356 -23.37 -10.50 4.09
N HIS A 357 -23.06 -11.57 3.35
CA HIS A 357 -24.04 -12.28 2.54
C HIS A 357 -24.24 -13.72 3.02
N LEU A 358 -25.46 -14.22 2.84
CA LEU A 358 -25.83 -15.61 3.00
C LEU A 358 -26.61 -16.06 1.77
N LEU A 359 -25.97 -16.89 0.95
CA LEU A 359 -26.59 -17.51 -0.21
C LEU A 359 -27.32 -18.79 0.21
N TRP A 360 -28.65 -18.77 0.19
CA TRP A 360 -29.48 -19.90 0.60
C TRP A 360 -30.26 -20.46 -0.58
N LYS A 361 -29.90 -21.68 -1.01
CA LYS A 361 -30.61 -22.41 -2.06
C LYS A 361 -31.82 -23.16 -1.50
N PHE A 362 -32.97 -22.95 -2.12
CA PHE A 362 -34.19 -23.73 -1.91
C PHE A 362 -34.44 -24.60 -3.13
N SER A 363 -34.91 -25.82 -2.93
CA SER A 363 -35.23 -26.74 -4.03
C SER A 363 -36.48 -27.54 -3.77
N GLY A 364 -37.21 -27.87 -4.83
CA GLY A 364 -38.44 -28.64 -4.76
C GLY A 364 -39.70 -27.80 -4.54
N LYS A 365 -40.83 -28.50 -4.57
CA LYS A 365 -42.18 -27.93 -4.47
C LYS A 365 -42.60 -27.74 -3.02
N GLY A 366 -43.38 -26.70 -2.76
CA GLY A 366 -43.95 -26.42 -1.44
C GLY A 366 -43.84 -24.96 -1.03
N THR A 367 -44.29 -24.68 0.19
CA THR A 367 -44.18 -23.37 0.84
C THR A 367 -43.34 -23.52 2.09
N ILE A 368 -42.25 -22.76 2.19
CA ILE A 368 -41.32 -22.79 3.33
C ILE A 368 -41.20 -21.37 3.88
N LYS A 369 -41.51 -21.20 5.17
CA LYS A 369 -41.18 -19.98 5.91
C LYS A 369 -39.75 -20.09 6.40
N ALA A 370 -38.89 -19.22 5.90
CA ALA A 370 -37.47 -19.19 6.21
C ALA A 370 -37.15 -17.98 7.09
N LYS A 371 -36.35 -18.19 8.13
CA LYS A 371 -35.77 -17.14 8.97
C LYS A 371 -34.26 -17.21 8.90
N ALA A 372 -33.63 -16.08 8.64
CA ALA A 372 -32.19 -15.92 8.68
C ALA A 372 -31.81 -14.91 9.77
N THR A 373 -30.96 -15.33 10.70
CA THR A 373 -30.47 -14.51 11.81
C THR A 373 -28.97 -14.29 11.66
N LEU A 374 -28.54 -13.04 11.61
CA LEU A 374 -27.15 -12.64 11.69
C LEU A 374 -26.78 -12.40 13.16
N GLN A 375 -25.75 -13.09 13.66
CA GLN A 375 -25.22 -12.90 15.00
C GLN A 375 -23.79 -12.40 14.92
N ILE A 376 -23.54 -11.23 15.48
CA ILE A 376 -22.20 -10.70 15.77
C ILE A 376 -21.78 -11.25 17.13
N LEU A 377 -20.58 -11.82 17.20
CA LEU A 377 -20.04 -12.46 18.41
C LEU A 377 -19.04 -11.54 19.11
N THR A 378 -18.14 -10.92 18.36
CA THR A 378 -17.15 -9.93 18.84
C THR A 378 -17.18 -8.69 17.95
N PRO A 379 -16.84 -7.49 18.46
CA PRO A 379 -16.43 -7.16 19.83
C PRO A 379 -17.59 -7.10 20.83
N ARG A 380 -18.83 -7.00 20.34
CA ARG A 380 -20.06 -6.98 21.14
C ARG A 380 -21.07 -7.93 20.52
N ALA A 381 -21.77 -8.69 21.37
CA ALA A 381 -22.85 -9.54 20.93
C ALA A 381 -24.05 -8.69 20.48
N LEU A 382 -24.41 -8.81 19.19
CA LEU A 382 -25.57 -8.17 18.58
C LEU A 382 -26.20 -9.15 17.60
N GLU A 383 -27.51 -9.07 17.43
CA GLU A 383 -28.20 -9.91 16.45
C GLU A 383 -29.36 -9.18 15.80
N SER A 384 -29.67 -9.62 14.59
CA SER A 384 -30.80 -9.15 13.82
C SER A 384 -31.25 -10.26 12.87
N SER A 385 -32.52 -10.26 12.47
CA SER A 385 -33.09 -11.34 11.67
C SER A 385 -34.07 -10.82 10.64
N THR A 386 -34.20 -11.56 9.55
CA THR A 386 -35.23 -11.34 8.53
C THR A 386 -36.00 -12.63 8.26
N ASP A 387 -37.28 -12.48 7.94
CA ASP A 387 -38.18 -13.56 7.59
C ASP A 387 -38.62 -13.42 6.14
N PHE A 388 -38.63 -14.51 5.38
CA PHE A 388 -39.14 -14.54 4.02
C PHE A 388 -39.79 -15.90 3.73
N THR A 389 -40.61 -15.95 2.67
CA THR A 389 -41.35 -17.17 2.31
C THR A 389 -40.97 -17.61 0.90
N TYR A 390 -40.46 -18.83 0.79
CA TYR A 390 -40.30 -19.51 -0.49
C TYR A 390 -41.61 -20.22 -0.85
N THR A 391 -42.08 -20.06 -2.09
CA THR A 391 -43.30 -20.71 -2.59
C THR A 391 -43.06 -21.20 -4.01
N CYS A 392 -43.21 -22.51 -4.24
CA CYS A 392 -43.16 -23.16 -5.54
C CYS A 392 -44.35 -24.13 -5.65
N LYS A 393 -45.11 -24.04 -6.75
CA LYS A 393 -46.34 -24.81 -7.02
C LYS A 393 -46.10 -25.84 -8.12
#